data_AF-A0A136NU27-F1
#
_entry.id   AF-A0A136NU27-F1
#
_cell.length_a   1.000
_cell.length_b   1.000
_cell.length_c   1.000
_cell.angle_alpha   90.00
_cell.angle_beta   90.00
_cell.angle_gamma   90.00
#
_symmetry.space_group_name_H-M   'P 1'
#
loop_
_entity.id
_entity.type
_entity.pdbx_description
1 polymer ?
#
loop_
_entity_poly.entity_id
_entity_poly.type
_entity_poly.pdbx_seq_one_letter_code
_entity_poly.pdbx_strand_id
1 'polypeptide(L)'
;MNTLKMFRTTAILTALLCIFTMFSCGKKDDTSTKQEESKNEQVKNEFTETNEDLLNVNYEYFYNELSPHGEWIEINAKDIGLDIKPGSTINEGSSGYNLALDILGIKTAYAQTDEQLFNIFVWRPFNELAATMINETPEKQYTPYNNGQWIYTDRGWYFKASTPQEDLTCHYGRWTEDPQLGWVWLPGKVWAPAWVDWRENDDHVGWAPVPPGAYIKDNSISQYSINDNRYTIVEKRHFIEPGVYKYRYQYVENKNKIMIKEMIKKDGIMIKEKTVINKGPEVGEIEKKTGKKIDVIKIKKTGKKDEVGSSAGEISVFSPDFKTEQNTRKEPVTKPQKLVSYKDAKKITKDEKDALKEEDKLNKQNEKDMKKEEKEKDKEMKKEGKEKKNDDKQKDDKQKDNKQKDDKQKGNDKEKKSNDDKVKDKKSDDKIKKNK
;
A
#
# COMPACT_ATOMS: atom_id res chain seq x y z
N MET A 1 -64.70 58.45 -36.44
CA MET A 1 -65.24 58.36 -35.06
C MET A 1 -64.77 57.04 -34.45
N ASN A 2 -64.20 57.13 -33.25
CA ASN A 2 -63.94 56.09 -32.24
C ASN A 2 -62.93 54.99 -32.62
N THR A 3 -61.73 54.92 -32.00
CA THR A 3 -61.43 54.41 -30.63
C THR A 3 -62.05 53.02 -30.41
N LEU A 4 -61.34 51.98 -29.94
CA LEU A 4 -60.58 51.93 -28.70
C LEU A 4 -60.05 50.49 -28.47
N LYS A 5 -58.76 50.32 -28.12
CA LYS A 5 -58.15 49.33 -27.18
C LYS A 5 -58.33 47.80 -27.47
N MET A 6 -57.50 46.87 -27.01
CA MET A 6 -56.21 46.82 -26.30
C MET A 6 -55.75 45.34 -26.33
N PHE A 7 -54.43 45.15 -26.36
CA PHE A 7 -53.65 44.17 -25.57
C PHE A 7 -53.77 42.64 -25.82
N ARG A 8 -52.58 42.12 -26.17
CA ARG A 8 -51.79 41.11 -25.44
C ARG A 8 -51.77 39.64 -25.93
N THR A 9 -50.58 39.33 -26.48
CA THR A 9 -49.65 38.23 -26.12
C THR A 9 -49.97 36.79 -26.52
N THR A 10 -49.07 36.29 -27.41
CA THR A 10 -48.44 34.94 -27.45
C THR A 10 -49.36 33.73 -27.54
N ALA A 11 -49.10 32.70 -28.35
CA ALA A 11 -48.00 32.32 -29.22
C ALA A 11 -48.46 31.05 -29.98
N ILE A 12 -47.52 30.45 -30.72
CA ILE A 12 -47.36 28.99 -30.90
C ILE A 12 -47.91 28.33 -32.19
N LEU A 13 -47.00 27.54 -32.80
CA LEU A 13 -47.17 26.36 -33.67
C LEU A 13 -47.71 26.61 -35.09
N THR A 14 -47.38 25.86 -36.15
CA THR A 14 -46.32 24.92 -36.59
C THR A 14 -46.72 24.53 -38.02
N ALA A 15 -45.79 23.89 -38.73
CA ALA A 15 -46.05 22.80 -39.68
C ALA A 15 -46.21 23.13 -41.18
N LEU A 16 -45.18 22.68 -41.91
CA LEU A 16 -45.22 21.70 -43.02
C LEU A 16 -45.93 22.07 -44.33
N LEU A 17 -45.15 22.07 -45.43
CA LEU A 17 -45.43 21.33 -46.68
C LEU A 17 -44.12 21.23 -47.50
N CYS A 18 -43.49 20.06 -47.59
CA CYS A 18 -43.45 19.14 -48.75
C CYS A 18 -43.09 19.83 -50.09
N ILE A 19 -41.84 19.78 -50.58
CA ILE A 19 -41.13 18.69 -51.32
C ILE A 19 -41.26 18.80 -52.87
N PHE A 20 -40.09 18.72 -53.54
CA PHE A 20 -39.78 18.55 -55.00
C PHE A 20 -39.98 19.80 -55.91
N THR A 21 -39.04 20.27 -56.76
CA THR A 21 -37.98 19.63 -57.57
C THR A 21 -36.89 20.61 -58.09
N MET A 22 -35.68 20.07 -58.26
CA MET A 22 -34.61 20.35 -59.27
C MET A 22 -33.72 21.61 -59.18
N PHE A 23 -32.42 21.38 -59.00
CA PHE A 23 -31.29 21.62 -59.94
C PHE A 23 -29.99 21.22 -59.19
N SER A 24 -29.32 20.14 -59.58
CA SER A 24 -28.13 20.11 -60.44
C SER A 24 -26.79 20.13 -59.67
N CYS A 25 -25.90 19.24 -60.10
CA CYS A 25 -24.63 18.82 -59.49
C CYS A 25 -23.73 19.92 -58.92
N GLY A 26 -23.16 19.63 -57.75
CA GLY A 26 -21.90 20.19 -57.27
C GLY A 26 -21.29 19.24 -56.23
N LYS A 27 -20.27 18.47 -56.63
CA LYS A 27 -19.43 17.65 -55.74
C LYS A 27 -18.96 18.51 -54.55
N LYS A 28 -19.22 18.06 -53.32
CA LYS A 28 -18.54 18.51 -52.10
C LYS A 28 -18.12 17.30 -51.28
N ASP A 29 -16.92 17.39 -50.75
CA ASP A 29 -16.08 16.31 -50.24
C ASP A 29 -16.63 15.67 -48.95
N ASP A 30 -16.98 14.38 -49.01
CA ASP A 30 -17.34 13.52 -47.87
C ASP A 30 -16.11 13.06 -47.03
N THR A 31 -14.95 13.68 -47.23
CA THR A 31 -13.69 13.21 -46.64
C THR A 31 -13.46 13.71 -45.20
N SER A 32 -14.17 14.76 -44.78
CA SER A 32 -14.00 15.38 -43.45
C SER A 32 -14.80 14.64 -42.35
N THR A 33 -16.01 14.16 -42.64
CA THR A 33 -16.90 13.57 -41.63
C THR A 33 -16.49 12.13 -41.29
N LYS A 34 -16.03 11.35 -42.28
CA LYS A 34 -15.52 9.98 -42.07
C LYS A 34 -14.19 9.94 -41.30
N GLN A 35 -13.33 10.96 -41.44
CA GLN A 35 -12.06 11.00 -40.69
C GLN A 35 -12.25 11.38 -39.22
N GLU A 36 -13.27 12.20 -38.87
CA GLU A 36 -13.60 12.49 -37.48
C GLU A 36 -14.33 11.33 -36.80
N GLU A 37 -15.25 10.65 -37.49
CA GLU A 37 -15.89 9.43 -36.98
C GLU A 37 -14.89 8.27 -36.84
N SER A 38 -14.04 8.00 -37.83
CA SER A 38 -13.04 6.93 -37.72
C SER A 38 -11.98 7.20 -36.65
N LYS A 39 -11.60 8.47 -36.44
CA LYS A 39 -10.71 8.86 -35.33
C LYS A 39 -11.42 8.76 -33.98
N ASN A 40 -12.69 9.12 -33.85
CA ASN A 40 -13.43 8.96 -32.60
C ASN A 40 -13.71 7.48 -32.28
N GLU A 41 -13.91 6.65 -33.30
CA GLU A 41 -14.12 5.20 -33.16
C GLU A 41 -12.80 4.47 -32.83
N GLN A 42 -11.68 4.83 -33.49
CA GLN A 42 -10.34 4.36 -33.08
C GLN A 42 -9.98 4.81 -31.66
N VAL A 43 -10.33 6.04 -31.26
CA VAL A 43 -10.08 6.57 -29.92
C VAL A 43 -10.90 5.87 -28.85
N LYS A 44 -12.13 5.41 -29.16
CA LYS A 44 -12.89 4.53 -28.27
C LYS A 44 -12.20 3.18 -28.08
N ASN A 45 -11.57 2.64 -29.12
CA ASN A 45 -10.93 1.32 -29.05
C ASN A 45 -9.63 1.29 -28.25
N GLU A 46 -8.85 2.39 -28.18
CA GLU A 46 -7.56 2.40 -27.46
C GLU A 46 -7.70 2.21 -25.95
N PHE A 47 -8.76 2.74 -25.35
CA PHE A 47 -8.98 2.71 -23.88
C PHE A 47 -10.02 1.67 -23.44
N THR A 48 -10.52 0.86 -24.36
CA THR A 48 -11.49 -0.20 -24.07
C THR A 48 -10.74 -1.50 -23.80
N GLU A 49 -11.04 -2.11 -22.64
CA GLU A 49 -10.61 -3.48 -22.30
C GLU A 49 -11.86 -4.36 -22.22
N THR A 50 -11.74 -5.58 -22.74
CA THR A 50 -12.79 -6.60 -22.69
C THR A 50 -12.21 -7.93 -22.21
N ASN A 51 -13.07 -8.85 -21.78
CA ASN A 51 -12.60 -10.18 -21.39
C ASN A 51 -11.97 -10.95 -22.56
N GLU A 52 -12.32 -10.64 -23.81
CA GLU A 52 -11.71 -11.23 -25.00
C GLU A 52 -10.22 -10.85 -25.15
N ASP A 53 -9.81 -9.69 -24.61
CA ASP A 53 -8.41 -9.26 -24.64
C ASP A 53 -7.48 -10.25 -23.91
N LEU A 54 -7.99 -10.95 -22.89
CA LEU A 54 -7.25 -12.00 -22.18
C LEU A 54 -6.85 -13.16 -23.10
N LEU A 55 -7.60 -13.38 -24.19
CA LEU A 55 -7.34 -14.44 -25.16
C LEU A 55 -6.62 -13.92 -26.40
N ASN A 56 -6.86 -12.66 -26.76
CA ASN A 56 -6.51 -12.11 -28.07
C ASN A 56 -5.29 -11.18 -28.04
N VAL A 57 -4.93 -10.65 -26.87
CA VAL A 57 -3.75 -9.77 -26.72
C VAL A 57 -2.50 -10.60 -26.42
N ASN A 58 -1.40 -10.26 -27.07
CA ASN A 58 -0.11 -10.83 -26.75
C ASN A 58 0.48 -10.17 -25.48
N TYR A 59 0.42 -10.88 -24.36
CA TYR A 59 0.98 -10.49 -23.07
C TYR A 59 2.34 -11.12 -22.74
N GLU A 60 3.05 -11.66 -23.74
CA GLU A 60 4.34 -12.34 -23.55
C GLU A 60 5.37 -11.48 -22.83
N TYR A 61 5.36 -10.17 -23.09
CA TYR A 61 6.22 -9.22 -22.36
C TYR A 61 6.00 -9.30 -20.84
N PHE A 62 4.74 -9.27 -20.38
CA PHE A 62 4.43 -9.37 -18.95
C PHE A 62 4.84 -10.72 -18.39
N TYR A 63 4.58 -11.81 -19.14
CA TYR A 63 4.96 -13.15 -18.71
C TYR A 63 6.46 -13.23 -18.44
N ASN A 64 7.28 -12.70 -19.35
CA ASN A 64 8.73 -12.75 -19.24
C ASN A 64 9.27 -11.80 -18.15
N GLU A 65 8.76 -10.56 -18.08
CA GLU A 65 9.24 -9.54 -17.13
C GLU A 65 8.90 -9.88 -15.67
N LEU A 66 7.73 -10.48 -15.42
CA LEU A 66 7.26 -10.76 -14.05
C LEU A 66 7.67 -12.14 -13.52
N SER A 67 8.05 -13.08 -14.41
CA SER A 67 8.46 -14.45 -14.01
C SER A 67 9.58 -14.54 -12.97
N PRO A 68 10.61 -13.66 -12.96
CA PRO A 68 11.65 -13.69 -11.93
C PRO A 68 11.18 -13.27 -10.53
N HIS A 69 10.02 -12.63 -10.43
CA HIS A 69 9.55 -11.93 -9.22
C HIS A 69 8.26 -12.52 -8.63
N GLY A 70 7.76 -13.60 -9.22
CA GLY A 70 6.54 -14.27 -8.80
C GLY A 70 6.30 -15.53 -9.61
N GLU A 71 5.10 -16.10 -9.48
CA GLU A 71 4.68 -17.28 -10.21
C GLU A 71 3.44 -17.01 -11.06
N TRP A 72 3.42 -17.59 -12.25
CA TRP A 72 2.23 -17.60 -13.10
C TRP A 72 1.37 -18.81 -12.80
N ILE A 73 0.10 -18.56 -12.53
CA ILE A 73 -0.88 -19.55 -12.13
C ILE A 73 -1.92 -19.67 -13.24
N GLU A 74 -2.11 -20.89 -13.72
CA GLU A 74 -3.20 -21.20 -14.64
C GLU A 74 -4.50 -21.40 -13.86
N ILE A 75 -5.53 -20.66 -14.24
CA ILE A 75 -6.86 -20.72 -13.65
C ILE A 75 -7.85 -21.11 -14.75
N ASN A 76 -8.63 -22.15 -14.47
CA ASN A 76 -9.77 -22.55 -15.32
C ASN A 76 -11.12 -22.25 -14.67
N ALA A 77 -12.20 -22.39 -15.44
CA ALA A 77 -13.55 -22.14 -14.92
C ALA A 77 -13.90 -22.96 -13.66
N LYS A 78 -13.47 -24.23 -13.59
CA LYS A 78 -13.77 -25.10 -12.45
C LYS A 78 -13.06 -24.61 -11.19
N ASP A 79 -11.85 -24.09 -11.33
CA ASP A 79 -11.07 -23.54 -10.22
C ASP A 79 -11.77 -22.35 -9.54
N ILE A 80 -12.52 -21.56 -10.31
CA ILE A 80 -13.29 -20.41 -9.82
C ILE A 80 -14.78 -20.73 -9.59
N GLY A 81 -15.16 -22.01 -9.58
CA GLY A 81 -16.52 -22.44 -9.23
C GLY A 81 -17.56 -22.22 -10.32
N LEU A 82 -17.13 -22.02 -11.58
CA LEU A 82 -18.00 -22.00 -12.76
C LEU A 82 -18.18 -23.42 -13.30
N ASP A 83 -19.43 -23.90 -13.36
CA ASP A 83 -19.77 -25.06 -14.19
C ASP A 83 -19.91 -24.58 -15.65
N ILE A 84 -19.28 -25.27 -16.61
CA ILE A 84 -19.25 -24.87 -18.02
C ILE A 84 -20.53 -25.33 -18.75
N LYS A 85 -21.42 -26.07 -18.08
CA LYS A 85 -22.66 -26.55 -18.70
C LYS A 85 -23.62 -25.40 -19.06
N PRO A 86 -24.33 -25.48 -20.20
CA PRO A 86 -25.34 -24.49 -20.57
C PRO A 86 -26.39 -24.30 -19.45
N GLY A 87 -26.61 -23.04 -19.04
CA GLY A 87 -27.56 -22.68 -17.99
C GLY A 87 -27.02 -22.80 -16.55
N SER A 88 -25.71 -22.99 -16.38
CA SER A 88 -25.05 -22.93 -15.09
C SER A 88 -25.05 -21.51 -14.50
N THR A 89 -25.07 -21.43 -13.17
CA THR A 89 -24.92 -20.19 -12.41
C THR A 89 -23.71 -20.28 -11.50
N ILE A 90 -23.05 -19.15 -11.25
CA ILE A 90 -22.10 -19.02 -10.14
C ILE A 90 -22.79 -19.32 -8.81
N ASN A 91 -22.30 -20.30 -8.05
CA ASN A 91 -22.83 -20.59 -6.72
C ASN A 91 -22.31 -19.54 -5.73
N GLU A 92 -23.21 -18.66 -5.27
CA GLU A 92 -22.93 -17.69 -4.21
C GLU A 92 -22.37 -18.41 -2.97
N GLY A 93 -21.18 -18.01 -2.51
CA GLY A 93 -20.52 -18.58 -1.33
C GLY A 93 -19.49 -19.68 -1.59
N SER A 94 -19.28 -20.10 -2.84
CA SER A 94 -18.12 -20.95 -3.18
C SER A 94 -16.79 -20.19 -3.04
N SER A 95 -15.67 -20.88 -2.75
CA SER A 95 -14.37 -20.21 -2.55
C SER A 95 -13.88 -19.43 -3.78
N GLY A 96 -14.29 -19.85 -4.98
CA GLY A 96 -13.96 -19.19 -6.25
C GLY A 96 -14.92 -18.08 -6.66
N TYR A 97 -16.06 -17.91 -5.97
CA TYR A 97 -17.12 -16.97 -6.33
C TYR A 97 -16.65 -15.52 -6.43
N ASN A 98 -15.92 -15.03 -5.42
CA ASN A 98 -15.42 -13.66 -5.40
C ASN A 98 -14.37 -13.43 -6.50
N LEU A 99 -13.53 -14.43 -6.76
CA LEU A 99 -12.54 -14.36 -7.82
C LEU A 99 -13.20 -14.34 -9.21
N ALA A 100 -14.24 -15.14 -9.43
CA ALA A 100 -15.02 -15.12 -10.66
C ALA A 100 -15.71 -13.77 -10.90
N LEU A 101 -16.32 -13.19 -9.85
CA LEU A 101 -16.93 -11.86 -9.93
C LEU A 101 -15.90 -10.76 -10.22
N ASP A 102 -14.76 -10.81 -9.54
CA ASP A 102 -13.69 -9.84 -9.72
C ASP A 102 -13.07 -9.95 -11.11
N ILE A 103 -12.92 -11.16 -11.67
CA ILE A 103 -12.33 -11.35 -12.99
C ILE A 103 -13.32 -11.04 -14.11
N LEU A 104 -14.52 -11.60 -14.04
CA LEU A 104 -15.50 -11.51 -15.13
C LEU A 104 -16.32 -10.24 -15.07
N GLY A 105 -16.54 -9.66 -13.88
CA GLY A 105 -17.45 -8.53 -13.65
C GLY A 105 -18.89 -8.96 -13.31
N ILE A 106 -19.63 -8.06 -12.65
CA ILE A 106 -20.96 -8.33 -12.05
C ILE A 106 -22.05 -8.67 -13.08
N LYS A 107 -21.95 -8.26 -14.35
CA LYS A 107 -23.00 -8.56 -15.35
C LYS A 107 -22.73 -9.83 -16.14
N THR A 108 -21.47 -10.06 -16.46
CA THR A 108 -20.94 -11.15 -17.27
C THR A 108 -20.87 -12.46 -16.49
N ALA A 109 -20.55 -12.42 -15.19
CA ALA A 109 -20.55 -13.61 -14.33
C ALA A 109 -21.95 -14.24 -14.14
N TYR A 110 -23.02 -13.46 -14.33
CA TYR A 110 -24.41 -13.94 -14.25
C TYR A 110 -25.02 -14.30 -15.61
N ALA A 111 -24.35 -13.94 -16.71
CA ALA A 111 -24.89 -14.05 -18.07
C ALA A 111 -24.15 -15.06 -18.97
N GLN A 112 -23.12 -15.76 -18.48
CA GLN A 112 -22.31 -16.60 -19.37
C GLN A 112 -22.93 -17.97 -19.67
N THR A 113 -23.61 -18.00 -20.81
CA THR A 113 -23.87 -19.14 -21.69
C THR A 113 -22.83 -19.29 -22.81
N ASP A 114 -21.74 -18.52 -22.84
CA ASP A 114 -20.71 -18.61 -23.90
C ASP A 114 -19.39 -19.21 -23.39
N GLU A 115 -19.08 -20.36 -23.97
CA GLU A 115 -18.05 -21.35 -23.62
C GLU A 115 -16.58 -20.91 -23.86
N GLN A 116 -16.19 -19.64 -23.66
CA GLN A 116 -14.94 -19.13 -24.24
C GLN A 116 -13.82 -18.69 -23.28
N LEU A 117 -14.03 -18.56 -21.97
CA LEU A 117 -12.96 -18.12 -21.03
C LEU A 117 -12.55 -19.24 -20.08
N PHE A 118 -11.74 -20.21 -20.53
CA PHE A 118 -11.49 -21.38 -19.67
C PHE A 118 -10.06 -21.66 -19.28
N ASN A 119 -9.07 -20.94 -19.80
CA ASN A 119 -7.73 -20.91 -19.23
C ASN A 119 -7.20 -19.47 -19.28
N ILE A 120 -7.03 -18.85 -18.11
CA ILE A 120 -6.40 -17.54 -17.96
C ILE A 120 -5.18 -17.68 -17.05
N PHE A 121 -4.26 -16.73 -17.17
CA PHE A 121 -3.03 -16.71 -16.39
C PHE A 121 -3.02 -15.49 -15.47
N VAL A 122 -2.90 -15.74 -14.17
CA VAL A 122 -2.70 -14.69 -13.17
C VAL A 122 -1.29 -14.79 -12.60
N TRP A 123 -0.72 -13.67 -12.23
CA TRP A 123 0.59 -13.60 -11.59
C TRP A 123 0.45 -13.41 -10.09
N ARG A 124 1.10 -14.26 -9.29
CA ARG A 124 1.24 -14.08 -7.85
C ARG A 124 2.65 -13.61 -7.53
N PRO A 125 2.84 -12.41 -6.94
CA PRO A 125 4.15 -11.96 -6.50
C PRO A 125 4.71 -12.87 -5.40
N PHE A 126 6.04 -13.02 -5.35
CA PHE A 126 6.66 -13.66 -4.20
C PHE A 126 6.61 -12.76 -2.96
N ASN A 127 6.60 -13.37 -1.78
CA ASN A 127 6.44 -12.67 -0.50
C ASN A 127 7.61 -11.70 -0.18
N GLU A 128 8.76 -11.84 -0.84
CA GLU A 128 9.89 -10.91 -0.73
C GLU A 128 9.56 -9.51 -1.28
N LEU A 129 8.55 -9.39 -2.15
CA LEU A 129 8.06 -8.10 -2.61
C LEU A 129 7.15 -7.41 -1.60
N ALA A 130 6.71 -8.10 -0.55
CA ALA A 130 5.83 -7.51 0.44
C ALA A 130 6.58 -6.46 1.28
N ALA A 131 6.13 -5.20 1.21
CA ALA A 131 6.57 -4.17 2.13
C ALA A 131 5.85 -4.32 3.48
N THR A 132 6.57 -4.72 4.51
CA THR A 132 6.05 -4.91 5.87
C THR A 132 6.65 -3.93 6.86
N MET A 133 5.87 -3.56 7.89
CA MET A 133 6.40 -2.83 9.05
C MET A 133 7.19 -3.78 9.95
N ILE A 134 8.25 -3.27 10.59
CA ILE A 134 9.12 -4.03 11.51
C ILE A 134 8.32 -4.70 12.65
N ASN A 135 7.16 -4.14 13.02
CA ASN A 135 6.33 -4.57 14.15
C ASN A 135 5.02 -5.27 13.74
N GLU A 136 4.77 -5.48 12.44
CA GLU A 136 3.63 -6.28 12.00
C GLU A 136 4.00 -7.77 11.99
N THR A 137 3.05 -8.62 12.37
CA THR A 137 3.14 -10.09 12.40
C THR A 137 3.77 -10.60 11.09
N PRO A 138 4.57 -11.69 11.10
CA PRO A 138 5.42 -12.06 9.95
C PRO A 138 4.66 -12.58 8.72
N GLU A 139 3.35 -12.35 8.61
CA GLU A 139 2.63 -12.54 7.36
C GLU A 139 3.08 -11.45 6.37
N LYS A 140 4.25 -11.67 5.75
CA LYS A 140 4.74 -10.94 4.58
C LYS A 140 3.81 -11.20 3.41
N GLN A 141 2.60 -10.66 3.48
CA GLN A 141 1.64 -10.74 2.40
C GLN A 141 1.80 -9.50 1.54
N TYR A 142 2.07 -9.72 0.26
CA TYR A 142 2.10 -8.65 -0.72
C TYR A 142 0.77 -7.89 -0.70
N THR A 143 0.81 -6.56 -0.86
CA THR A 143 -0.39 -5.74 -1.03
C THR A 143 -0.11 -4.70 -2.12
N PRO A 144 -0.93 -4.63 -3.17
CA PRO A 144 -0.74 -3.67 -4.25
C PRO A 144 -0.80 -2.22 -3.76
N TYR A 145 -0.11 -1.32 -4.46
CA TYR A 145 -0.10 0.12 -4.16
C TYR A 145 0.30 0.48 -2.72
N ASN A 146 1.17 -0.32 -2.09
CA ASN A 146 1.71 -0.02 -0.74
C ASN A 146 3.19 0.37 -0.77
N ASN A 147 4.01 -0.33 -1.56
CA ASN A 147 5.45 -0.09 -1.61
C ASN A 147 5.83 1.01 -2.60
N GLY A 148 5.63 2.27 -2.22
CA GLY A 148 5.84 3.39 -3.13
C GLY A 148 5.39 4.72 -2.56
N GLN A 149 5.05 5.64 -3.45
CA GLN A 149 4.64 7.00 -3.14
C GLN A 149 3.57 7.48 -4.12
N TRP A 150 2.58 8.21 -3.60
CA TRP A 150 1.64 8.95 -4.45
C TRP A 150 2.26 10.26 -4.92
N ILE A 151 2.26 10.47 -6.24
CA ILE A 151 2.77 11.66 -6.90
C ILE A 151 1.65 12.25 -7.75
N TYR A 152 1.50 13.58 -7.71
CA TYR A 152 0.52 14.24 -8.55
C TYR A 152 1.12 14.58 -9.92
N THR A 153 0.36 14.30 -10.98
CA THR A 153 0.82 14.42 -12.36
C THR A 153 -0.20 15.15 -13.22
N ASP A 154 0.16 15.46 -14.46
CA ASP A 154 -0.76 15.94 -15.49
C ASP A 154 -1.86 14.92 -15.86
N ARG A 155 -1.79 13.70 -15.31
CA ARG A 155 -2.81 12.66 -15.40
C ARG A 155 -3.48 12.33 -14.05
N GLY A 156 -3.31 13.17 -13.03
CA GLY A 156 -3.83 12.95 -11.69
C GLY A 156 -2.85 12.17 -10.79
N TRP A 157 -3.35 11.43 -9.81
CA TRP A 157 -2.52 10.68 -8.87
C TRP A 157 -1.88 9.45 -9.52
N TYR A 158 -0.56 9.49 -9.64
CA TYR A 158 0.29 8.41 -10.10
C TYR A 158 0.89 7.70 -8.89
N PHE A 159 0.82 6.38 -8.86
CA PHE A 159 1.52 5.60 -7.85
C PHE A 159 2.92 5.24 -8.33
N LYS A 160 3.95 5.91 -7.79
CA LYS A 160 5.34 5.57 -8.07
C LYS A 160 5.76 4.40 -7.18
N ALA A 161 5.79 3.20 -7.75
CA ALA A 161 6.26 2.04 -7.02
C ALA A 161 7.78 2.09 -6.77
N SER A 162 8.24 1.35 -5.77
CA SER A 162 9.67 1.32 -5.41
C SER A 162 10.50 0.40 -6.31
N THR A 163 9.86 -0.42 -7.13
CA THR A 163 10.51 -1.42 -7.98
C THR A 163 9.85 -1.49 -9.37
N PRO A 164 10.60 -1.81 -10.45
CA PRO A 164 10.06 -1.74 -11.83
C PRO A 164 8.87 -2.65 -12.14
N GLN A 165 8.87 -3.86 -11.61
CA GLN A 165 7.80 -4.86 -11.72
C GLN A 165 6.53 -4.45 -10.96
N GLU A 166 6.67 -3.78 -9.81
CA GLU A 166 5.52 -3.19 -9.12
C GLU A 166 4.98 -1.98 -9.89
N ASP A 167 5.86 -1.14 -10.45
CA ASP A 167 5.45 0.01 -11.28
C ASP A 167 4.64 -0.49 -12.49
N LEU A 168 5.13 -1.52 -13.18
CA LEU A 168 4.43 -2.17 -14.29
C LEU A 168 3.02 -2.64 -13.91
N THR A 169 2.90 -3.36 -12.77
CA THR A 169 1.62 -3.94 -12.30
C THR A 169 0.71 -2.91 -11.62
N CYS A 170 1.22 -1.73 -11.25
CA CYS A 170 0.42 -0.60 -10.78
C CYS A 170 -0.25 0.17 -11.94
N HIS A 171 0.35 0.12 -13.13
CA HIS A 171 -0.10 0.93 -14.27
C HIS A 171 -0.80 0.13 -15.37
N TYR A 172 -0.52 -1.17 -15.47
CA TYR A 172 -1.19 -2.11 -16.36
C TYR A 172 -1.89 -3.21 -15.57
N GLY A 173 -2.82 -3.89 -16.26
CA GLY A 173 -3.57 -5.00 -15.66
C GLY A 173 -4.37 -4.59 -14.43
N ARG A 174 -4.82 -5.59 -13.68
CA ARG A 174 -5.70 -5.41 -12.52
C ARG A 174 -5.38 -6.41 -11.43
N TRP A 175 -5.53 -5.96 -10.20
CA TRP A 175 -5.33 -6.80 -9.02
C TRP A 175 -6.67 -7.32 -8.51
N THR A 176 -6.68 -8.57 -8.09
CA THR A 176 -7.76 -9.19 -7.31
C THR A 176 -7.14 -10.00 -6.17
N GLU A 177 -7.94 -10.28 -5.15
CA GLU A 177 -7.51 -11.06 -4.01
C GLU A 177 -8.30 -12.36 -3.96
N ASP A 178 -7.58 -13.47 -4.10
CA ASP A 178 -8.11 -14.81 -3.88
C ASP A 178 -7.90 -15.17 -2.39
N PRO A 179 -8.93 -15.66 -1.68
CA PRO A 179 -8.81 -15.99 -0.25
C PRO A 179 -7.73 -17.02 0.10
N GLN A 180 -7.33 -17.85 -0.86
CA GLN A 180 -6.38 -18.94 -0.70
C GLN A 180 -4.99 -18.63 -1.26
N LEU A 181 -4.89 -17.76 -2.28
CA LEU A 181 -3.61 -17.34 -2.89
C LEU A 181 -3.13 -15.96 -2.41
N GLY A 182 -4.01 -15.13 -1.86
CA GLY A 182 -3.74 -13.71 -1.62
C GLY A 182 -3.92 -12.87 -2.88
N TRP A 183 -3.15 -11.78 -3.00
CA TRP A 183 -3.21 -10.89 -4.14
C TRP A 183 -2.62 -11.53 -5.40
N VAL A 184 -3.39 -11.50 -6.48
CA VAL A 184 -3.00 -11.94 -7.82
C VAL A 184 -3.30 -10.86 -8.84
N TRP A 185 -2.47 -10.78 -9.87
CA TRP A 185 -2.55 -9.77 -10.92
C TRP A 185 -2.95 -10.42 -12.25
N LEU A 186 -3.94 -9.82 -12.92
CA LEU A 186 -4.38 -10.21 -14.25
C LEU A 186 -3.84 -9.21 -15.29
N PRO A 187 -3.23 -9.67 -16.39
CA PRO A 187 -2.78 -8.82 -17.48
C PRO A 187 -3.87 -7.91 -18.05
N GLY A 188 -3.47 -6.72 -18.48
CA GLY A 188 -4.32 -5.73 -19.16
C GLY A 188 -3.45 -4.79 -20.00
N LYS A 189 -4.00 -4.31 -21.12
CA LYS A 189 -3.27 -3.52 -22.12
C LYS A 189 -3.38 -2.01 -21.90
N VAL A 190 -4.38 -1.55 -21.15
CA VAL A 190 -4.62 -0.11 -20.97
C VAL A 190 -3.84 0.43 -19.78
N TRP A 191 -3.00 1.42 -20.07
CA TRP A 191 -2.23 2.15 -19.06
C TRP A 191 -3.09 3.16 -18.31
N ALA A 192 -2.92 3.25 -16.99
CA ALA A 192 -3.42 4.35 -16.16
C ALA A 192 -2.39 4.77 -15.09
N PRO A 193 -2.50 6.00 -14.52
CA PRO A 193 -1.62 6.44 -13.44
C PRO A 193 -1.69 5.55 -12.19
N ALA A 194 -2.84 4.95 -11.92
CA ALA A 194 -3.04 3.81 -11.01
C ALA A 194 -4.47 3.30 -11.17
N TRP A 195 -4.71 1.99 -11.07
CA TRP A 195 -6.06 1.42 -11.13
C TRP A 195 -6.65 1.21 -9.73
N VAL A 196 -7.11 2.30 -9.10
CA VAL A 196 -7.62 2.30 -7.72
C VAL A 196 -8.98 3.01 -7.56
N ASP A 197 -9.76 2.53 -6.60
CA ASP A 197 -10.92 3.22 -6.04
C ASP A 197 -10.47 4.11 -4.88
N TRP A 198 -11.08 5.29 -4.75
CA TRP A 198 -10.72 6.28 -3.75
C TRP A 198 -11.82 6.50 -2.72
N ARG A 199 -11.41 6.58 -1.47
CA ARG A 199 -12.22 6.98 -0.32
C ARG A 199 -11.53 8.11 0.41
N GLU A 200 -12.28 9.08 0.92
CA GLU A 200 -11.73 10.11 1.80
C GLU A 200 -12.70 10.52 2.91
N ASN A 201 -12.14 11.00 4.01
CA ASN A 201 -12.83 11.85 4.99
C ASN A 201 -11.91 13.04 5.33
N ASP A 202 -12.23 13.79 6.38
CA ASP A 202 -11.50 15.00 6.73
C ASP A 202 -10.01 14.76 7.02
N ASP A 203 -9.64 13.60 7.55
CA ASP A 203 -8.28 13.32 8.03
C ASP A 203 -7.56 12.21 7.28
N HIS A 204 -8.28 11.38 6.52
CA HIS A 204 -7.73 10.17 5.90
C HIS A 204 -8.06 10.06 4.43
N VAL A 205 -7.18 9.36 3.72
CA VAL A 205 -7.36 8.88 2.35
C VAL A 205 -7.28 7.35 2.39
N GLY A 206 -8.21 6.71 1.72
CA GLY A 206 -8.21 5.27 1.47
C GLY A 206 -8.14 4.97 -0.02
N TRP A 207 -7.41 3.93 -0.38
CA TRP A 207 -7.42 3.39 -1.75
C TRP A 207 -7.46 1.87 -1.74
N ALA A 208 -8.09 1.31 -2.76
CA ALA A 208 -8.09 -0.13 -3.02
C ALA A 208 -7.96 -0.40 -4.52
N PRO A 209 -7.31 -1.48 -4.94
CA PRO A 209 -7.26 -1.84 -6.35
C PRO A 209 -8.66 -2.05 -6.93
N VAL A 210 -8.86 -1.54 -8.14
CA VAL A 210 -10.06 -1.85 -8.92
C VAL A 210 -9.96 -3.28 -9.47
N PRO A 211 -11.02 -4.10 -9.37
CA PRO A 211 -10.99 -5.49 -9.82
C PRO A 211 -10.95 -5.61 -11.36
N PRO A 212 -10.47 -6.75 -11.91
CA PRO A 212 -10.33 -6.95 -13.36
C PRO A 212 -11.60 -6.74 -14.21
N GLY A 213 -12.76 -7.12 -13.69
CA GLY A 213 -14.04 -7.00 -14.37
C GLY A 213 -14.57 -5.56 -14.46
N ALA A 214 -13.78 -4.58 -14.04
CA ALA A 214 -14.08 -3.17 -14.19
C ALA A 214 -13.22 -2.54 -15.30
N TYR A 215 -13.90 -2.03 -16.32
CA TYR A 215 -13.30 -1.46 -17.53
C TYR A 215 -13.86 -0.06 -17.77
N ILE A 216 -13.12 0.75 -18.53
CA ILE A 216 -13.60 2.07 -18.92
C ILE A 216 -14.68 1.88 -19.99
N LYS A 217 -15.87 2.40 -19.71
CA LYS A 217 -17.01 2.43 -20.61
C LYS A 217 -17.62 3.82 -20.61
N ASP A 218 -17.84 4.39 -21.79
CA ASP A 218 -18.41 5.73 -21.94
C ASP A 218 -17.64 6.80 -21.14
N ASN A 219 -16.31 6.78 -21.25
CA ASN A 219 -15.35 7.66 -20.56
C ASN A 219 -15.31 7.57 -19.03
N SER A 220 -16.03 6.63 -18.41
CA SER A 220 -16.01 6.40 -16.96
C SER A 220 -15.74 4.94 -16.66
N ILE A 221 -15.22 4.63 -15.49
CA ILE A 221 -15.09 3.24 -15.10
C ILE A 221 -16.47 2.59 -14.85
N SER A 222 -16.66 1.36 -15.30
CA SER A 222 -17.89 0.61 -15.11
C SER A 222 -18.16 0.37 -13.62
N GLN A 223 -19.38 -0.03 -13.27
CA GLN A 223 -19.71 -0.35 -11.87
C GLN A 223 -18.96 -1.60 -11.40
N TYR A 224 -18.50 -1.56 -10.15
CA TYR A 224 -17.83 -2.66 -9.45
C TYR A 224 -18.10 -2.58 -7.95
N SER A 225 -17.77 -3.66 -7.24
CA SER A 225 -17.78 -3.73 -5.79
C SER A 225 -16.37 -4.09 -5.31
N ILE A 226 -15.95 -3.52 -4.19
CA ILE A 226 -14.67 -3.83 -3.55
C ILE A 226 -14.97 -4.13 -2.09
N ASN A 227 -14.39 -5.22 -1.57
CA ASN A 227 -14.49 -5.52 -0.15
C ASN A 227 -13.74 -4.46 0.67
N ASP A 228 -14.40 -3.92 1.71
CA ASP A 228 -13.87 -2.86 2.57
C ASP A 228 -12.50 -3.22 3.19
N ASN A 229 -12.21 -4.52 3.39
CA ASN A 229 -10.92 -4.98 3.92
C ASN A 229 -9.73 -4.80 2.96
N ARG A 230 -9.98 -4.54 1.68
CA ARG A 230 -8.93 -4.32 0.66
C ARG A 230 -8.39 -2.90 0.62
N TYR A 231 -8.99 -1.96 1.37
CA TYR A 231 -8.53 -0.59 1.39
C TYR A 231 -7.31 -0.42 2.30
N THR A 232 -6.26 0.16 1.72
CA THR A 232 -5.20 0.80 2.51
C THR A 232 -5.69 2.18 2.91
N ILE A 233 -5.56 2.51 4.20
CA ILE A 233 -5.96 3.81 4.77
C ILE A 233 -4.73 4.49 5.36
N VAL A 234 -4.55 5.77 5.07
CA VAL A 234 -3.51 6.62 5.69
C VAL A 234 -4.09 7.97 6.08
N GLU A 235 -3.48 8.60 7.07
CA GLU A 235 -3.74 10.02 7.34
C GLU A 235 -3.26 10.89 6.17
N LYS A 236 -4.03 11.92 5.80
CA LYS A 236 -3.72 12.85 4.70
C LYS A 236 -2.32 13.47 4.80
N ARG A 237 -1.84 13.74 6.02
CA ARG A 237 -0.49 14.30 6.26
C ARG A 237 0.66 13.39 5.83
N HIS A 238 0.40 12.08 5.70
CA HIS A 238 1.39 11.08 5.28
C HIS A 238 1.17 10.56 3.85
N PHE A 239 0.12 11.03 3.17
CA PHE A 239 -0.34 10.47 1.89
C PHE A 239 0.72 10.50 0.78
N ILE A 240 1.53 11.56 0.75
CA ILE A 240 2.59 11.79 -0.24
C ILE A 240 3.98 11.39 0.27
N GLU A 241 4.09 10.71 1.41
CA GLU A 241 5.39 10.28 1.93
C GLU A 241 5.95 9.09 1.15
N PRO A 242 7.28 9.04 0.90
CA PRO A 242 7.91 7.86 0.32
C PRO A 242 7.75 6.62 1.22
N GLY A 243 7.44 5.48 0.61
CA GLY A 243 7.19 4.24 1.35
C GLY A 243 5.91 4.34 2.17
N VAL A 244 4.81 4.72 1.52
CA VAL A 244 3.52 5.06 2.14
C VAL A 244 2.97 3.95 3.03
N TYR A 245 3.32 2.68 2.78
CA TYR A 245 2.99 1.54 3.65
C TYR A 245 3.36 1.76 5.12
N LYS A 246 4.38 2.59 5.41
CA LYS A 246 4.83 2.87 6.78
C LYS A 246 3.82 3.63 7.62
N TYR A 247 2.89 4.32 6.96
CA TYR A 247 1.89 5.17 7.59
C TYR A 247 0.49 4.61 7.46
N ARG A 248 0.37 3.35 7.01
CA ARG A 248 -0.91 2.65 6.95
C ARG A 248 -1.49 2.52 8.35
N TYR A 249 -2.78 2.78 8.46
CA TYR A 249 -3.49 2.70 9.73
C TYR A 249 -3.47 1.24 10.23
N GLN A 250 -2.76 0.99 11.35
CA GLN A 250 -2.58 -0.36 11.89
C GLN A 250 -3.86 -0.88 12.54
N TYR A 251 -4.32 -2.00 11.98
CA TYR A 251 -5.45 -2.86 12.30
C TYR A 251 -6.18 -2.72 13.66
N VAL A 252 -7.50 -2.48 13.56
CA VAL A 252 -8.52 -3.18 14.34
C VAL A 252 -9.63 -3.56 13.36
N GLU A 253 -9.78 -4.85 13.04
CA GLU A 253 -10.56 -5.39 11.90
C GLU A 253 -11.97 -4.79 11.75
N ASN A 254 -12.67 -4.53 12.86
CA ASN A 254 -14.00 -3.91 12.85
C ASN A 254 -14.00 -2.38 12.65
N LYS A 255 -12.92 -1.67 12.99
CA LYS A 255 -12.85 -0.20 12.91
C LYS A 255 -12.61 0.29 11.48
N ASN A 256 -11.74 -0.38 10.72
CA ASN A 256 -11.46 0.01 9.32
C ASN A 256 -12.69 -0.18 8.43
N LYS A 257 -13.42 -1.28 8.61
CA LYS A 257 -14.66 -1.55 7.88
C LYS A 257 -15.73 -0.48 8.12
N ILE A 258 -15.87 -0.02 9.36
CA ILE A 258 -16.79 1.09 9.69
C ILE A 258 -16.29 2.37 9.04
N MET A 259 -15.01 2.68 9.19
CA MET A 259 -14.42 3.90 8.64
C MET A 259 -14.56 4.01 7.11
N ILE A 260 -14.27 2.95 6.35
CA ILE A 260 -14.42 2.96 4.88
C ILE A 260 -15.86 3.20 4.46
N LYS A 261 -16.84 2.63 5.18
CA LYS A 261 -18.26 2.82 4.90
C LYS A 261 -18.73 4.25 5.16
N GLU A 262 -18.10 4.94 6.09
CA GLU A 262 -18.37 6.34 6.43
C GLU A 262 -17.63 7.32 5.51
N MET A 263 -16.55 6.89 4.86
CA MET A 263 -15.78 7.71 3.93
C MET A 263 -16.51 7.93 2.60
N ILE A 264 -16.33 9.14 2.05
CA ILE A 264 -16.92 9.56 0.79
C ILE A 264 -16.14 8.93 -0.36
N LYS A 265 -16.84 8.33 -1.32
CA LYS A 265 -16.24 7.87 -2.58
C LYS A 265 -15.81 9.08 -3.43
N LYS A 266 -14.59 9.04 -3.96
CA LYS A 266 -14.07 10.06 -4.87
C LYS A 266 -14.01 9.58 -6.30
N ASP A 267 -14.07 10.53 -7.22
CA ASP A 267 -13.82 10.27 -8.63
C ASP A 267 -12.41 9.68 -8.79
N GLY A 268 -12.29 8.56 -9.50
CA GLY A 268 -11.02 7.91 -9.76
C GLY A 268 -10.71 7.90 -11.25
N ILE A 269 -10.76 6.72 -11.84
CA ILE A 269 -10.43 6.48 -13.24
C ILE A 269 -11.52 6.99 -14.19
N MET A 270 -11.12 7.82 -15.13
CA MET A 270 -11.96 8.34 -16.21
C MET A 270 -11.13 8.71 -17.44
N ILE A 271 -11.78 8.88 -18.59
CA ILE A 271 -11.17 9.47 -19.78
C ILE A 271 -11.52 10.94 -19.83
N LYS A 272 -10.50 11.80 -19.90
CA LYS A 272 -10.65 13.22 -20.19
C LYS A 272 -9.72 13.57 -21.35
N GLU A 273 -10.24 14.20 -22.39
CA GLU A 273 -9.45 14.66 -23.54
C GLU A 273 -8.53 13.56 -24.12
N LYS A 274 -9.08 12.34 -24.28
CA LYS A 274 -8.35 11.15 -24.78
C LYS A 274 -7.16 10.72 -23.91
N THR A 275 -7.20 11.05 -22.63
CA THR A 275 -6.20 10.64 -21.64
C THR A 275 -6.90 9.97 -20.48
N VAL A 276 -6.37 8.83 -20.03
CA VAL A 276 -6.81 8.19 -18.78
C VAL A 276 -6.28 9.02 -17.61
N ILE A 277 -7.21 9.50 -16.78
CA ILE A 277 -6.95 10.30 -15.58
C ILE A 277 -7.31 9.47 -14.36
N ASN A 278 -6.49 9.57 -13.31
CA ASN A 278 -6.81 9.07 -11.97
C ASN A 278 -7.00 10.25 -11.01
N LYS A 279 -8.23 10.74 -10.83
CA LYS A 279 -8.48 12.03 -10.18
C LYS A 279 -8.18 12.02 -8.67
N GLY A 280 -8.79 11.10 -7.92
CA GLY A 280 -8.56 10.88 -6.49
C GLY A 280 -8.87 12.07 -5.57
N PRO A 281 -8.21 12.16 -4.40
CA PRO A 281 -8.42 13.26 -3.45
C PRO A 281 -7.97 14.61 -4.04
N GLU A 282 -8.58 15.70 -3.57
CA GLU A 282 -8.24 17.04 -4.06
C GLU A 282 -6.86 17.48 -3.57
N VAL A 283 -5.99 17.92 -4.49
CA VAL A 283 -4.60 18.31 -4.19
C VAL A 283 -4.53 19.37 -3.09
N GLY A 284 -5.37 20.41 -3.18
CA GLY A 284 -5.38 21.50 -2.19
C GLY A 284 -5.70 21.03 -0.77
N GLU A 285 -6.49 19.96 -0.60
CA GLU A 285 -6.77 19.40 0.73
C GLU A 285 -5.56 18.64 1.29
N ILE A 286 -4.81 17.96 0.42
CA ILE A 286 -3.54 17.33 0.81
C ILE A 286 -2.48 18.38 1.14
N GLU A 287 -2.34 19.44 0.33
CA GLU A 287 -1.42 20.55 0.61
C GLU A 287 -1.73 21.23 1.95
N LYS A 288 -3.01 21.48 2.26
CA LYS A 288 -3.44 22.04 3.56
C LYS A 288 -3.04 21.14 4.74
N LYS A 289 -3.23 19.82 4.63
CA LYS A 289 -2.94 18.86 5.71
C LYS A 289 -1.45 18.55 5.87
N THR A 290 -0.69 18.61 4.78
CA THR A 290 0.76 18.33 4.77
C THR A 290 1.61 19.58 5.00
N GLY A 291 1.09 20.76 4.69
CA GLY A 291 1.86 22.01 4.64
C GLY A 291 2.87 22.06 3.48
N LYS A 292 2.84 21.09 2.56
CA LYS A 292 3.76 20.97 1.43
C LYS A 292 3.04 21.36 0.15
N LYS A 293 3.68 22.17 -0.70
CA LYS A 293 3.21 22.43 -2.05
C LYS A 293 3.45 21.19 -2.92
N ILE A 294 2.48 20.84 -3.76
CA ILE A 294 2.54 19.69 -4.66
C ILE A 294 2.70 20.20 -6.09
N ASP A 295 3.87 19.95 -6.67
CA ASP A 295 4.14 20.27 -8.06
C ASP A 295 3.55 19.22 -9.00
N VAL A 296 3.03 19.68 -10.13
CA VAL A 296 2.49 18.79 -11.18
C VAL A 296 3.64 18.24 -12.02
N ILE A 297 3.79 16.91 -12.03
CA ILE A 297 4.79 16.21 -12.85
C ILE A 297 4.18 15.76 -14.18
N LYS A 298 4.92 15.89 -15.29
CA LYS A 298 4.44 15.41 -16.60
C LYS A 298 4.70 13.92 -16.79
N ILE A 299 3.73 13.20 -17.35
CA ILE A 299 3.92 11.80 -17.75
C ILE A 299 4.27 11.72 -19.23
N LYS A 300 5.44 11.14 -19.52
CA LYS A 300 5.89 10.82 -20.88
C LYS A 300 5.83 9.30 -21.10
N LYS A 301 5.08 8.84 -22.08
CA LYS A 301 5.06 7.41 -22.46
C LYS A 301 6.24 7.09 -23.37
N THR A 302 6.93 5.97 -23.14
CA THR A 302 7.99 5.46 -24.02
C THR A 302 7.87 3.95 -24.21
N GLY A 303 8.13 3.46 -25.43
CA GLY A 303 8.20 2.03 -25.72
C GLY A 303 9.55 1.38 -25.39
N LYS A 304 10.50 2.16 -24.87
CA LYS A 304 11.87 1.72 -24.59
C LYS A 304 12.12 1.69 -23.08
N LYS A 305 12.63 0.57 -22.59
CA LYS A 305 12.81 0.32 -21.15
C LYS A 305 13.94 1.17 -20.54
N ASP A 306 15.00 1.42 -21.30
CA ASP A 306 16.15 2.23 -20.90
C ASP A 306 15.83 3.73 -20.77
N GLU A 307 14.73 4.19 -21.36
CA GLU A 307 14.25 5.57 -21.23
C GLU A 307 13.29 5.76 -20.03
N VAL A 308 12.89 4.69 -19.34
CA VAL A 308 12.03 4.74 -18.15
C VAL A 308 12.79 5.35 -16.99
N GLY A 309 12.19 6.31 -16.29
CA GLY A 309 12.85 6.98 -15.19
C GLY A 309 12.15 8.26 -14.77
N SER A 310 12.70 8.92 -13.76
CA SER A 310 12.24 10.23 -13.30
C SER A 310 13.32 11.28 -13.55
N SER A 311 12.92 12.41 -14.13
CA SER A 311 13.73 13.62 -14.22
C SER A 311 12.98 14.79 -13.58
N ALA A 312 13.61 15.96 -13.46
CA ALA A 312 12.98 17.12 -12.84
C ALA A 312 11.71 17.53 -13.60
N GLY A 313 10.54 17.32 -12.99
CA GLY A 313 9.24 17.67 -13.56
C GLY A 313 8.67 16.71 -14.61
N GLU A 314 9.33 15.58 -14.89
CA GLU A 314 8.85 14.58 -15.85
C GLU A 314 9.14 13.13 -15.37
N ILE A 315 8.17 12.24 -15.55
CA ILE A 315 8.32 10.79 -15.37
C ILE A 315 8.07 10.10 -16.71
N SER A 316 9.09 9.39 -17.18
CA SER A 316 9.00 8.51 -18.34
C SER A 316 8.48 7.15 -17.91
N VAL A 317 7.30 6.78 -18.40
CA VAL A 317 6.64 5.50 -18.10
C VAL A 317 6.67 4.57 -19.29
N PHE A 318 6.82 3.27 -19.01
CA PHE A 318 6.84 2.25 -20.05
C PHE A 318 5.45 2.08 -20.70
N SER A 319 5.43 2.06 -22.02
CA SER A 319 4.24 1.90 -22.84
C SER A 319 4.53 0.96 -24.00
N PRO A 320 4.46 -0.38 -23.78
CA PRO A 320 4.66 -1.34 -24.83
C PRO A 320 3.51 -1.29 -25.84
N ASP A 321 3.81 -1.69 -27.07
CA ASP A 321 2.79 -1.87 -28.11
C ASP A 321 2.20 -3.28 -28.02
N PHE A 322 0.92 -3.36 -27.63
CA PHE A 322 0.22 -4.63 -27.48
C PHE A 322 -0.40 -5.07 -28.81
N LYS A 323 0.12 -6.17 -29.36
CA LYS A 323 -0.47 -6.80 -30.54
C LYS A 323 -1.74 -7.55 -30.15
N THR A 324 -2.84 -7.25 -30.84
CA THR A 324 -4.15 -7.89 -30.62
C THR A 324 -4.57 -8.65 -31.86
N GLU A 325 -4.88 -9.93 -31.70
CA GLU A 325 -5.46 -10.78 -32.75
C GLU A 325 -6.97 -10.51 -32.88
N GLN A 326 -7.47 -10.40 -34.11
CA GLN A 326 -8.86 -9.96 -34.38
C GLN A 326 -9.89 -11.11 -34.35
N ASN A 327 -9.46 -12.36 -34.18
CA ASN A 327 -10.33 -13.53 -34.24
C ASN A 327 -10.71 -14.02 -32.83
N THR A 328 -11.94 -14.50 -32.65
CA THR A 328 -12.36 -15.15 -31.40
C THR A 328 -11.55 -16.43 -31.17
N ARG A 329 -10.75 -16.46 -30.10
CA ARG A 329 -9.92 -17.61 -29.73
C ARG A 329 -10.52 -18.37 -28.56
N LYS A 330 -10.14 -19.65 -28.44
CA LYS A 330 -10.46 -20.50 -27.28
C LYS A 330 -9.32 -20.56 -26.26
N GLU A 331 -8.13 -20.16 -26.68
CA GLU A 331 -6.92 -20.16 -25.86
C GLU A 331 -6.13 -18.86 -26.09
N PRO A 332 -5.44 -18.34 -25.05
CA PRO A 332 -4.59 -17.17 -25.18
C PRO A 332 -3.56 -17.27 -26.32
N VAL A 333 -3.33 -16.16 -27.03
CA VAL A 333 -2.31 -16.07 -28.11
C VAL A 333 -0.93 -16.50 -27.62
N THR A 334 -0.58 -16.11 -26.39
CA THR A 334 0.68 -16.44 -25.74
C THR A 334 0.42 -16.94 -24.32
N LYS A 335 1.36 -17.74 -23.81
CA LYS A 335 1.31 -18.29 -22.45
C LYS A 335 2.66 -18.15 -21.74
N PRO A 336 2.69 -18.08 -20.40
CA PRO A 336 3.93 -18.12 -19.64
C PRO A 336 4.73 -19.40 -19.89
N GLN A 337 6.06 -19.28 -19.84
CA GLN A 337 6.95 -20.45 -20.02
C GLN A 337 6.87 -21.43 -18.86
N LYS A 338 6.69 -20.92 -17.64
CA LYS A 338 6.54 -21.70 -16.41
C LYS A 338 5.17 -21.40 -15.80
N LEU A 339 4.40 -22.44 -15.58
CA LEU A 339 3.05 -22.36 -15.01
C LEU A 339 2.94 -23.27 -13.78
N VAL A 340 2.17 -22.81 -12.81
CA VAL A 340 1.76 -23.56 -11.63
C VAL A 340 0.24 -23.77 -11.71
N SER A 341 -0.25 -24.96 -11.37
CA SER A 341 -1.70 -25.17 -11.30
C SER A 341 -2.29 -24.42 -10.11
N TYR A 342 -3.52 -23.94 -10.23
CA TYR A 342 -4.21 -23.28 -9.12
C TYR A 342 -4.24 -24.11 -7.82
N LYS A 343 -4.39 -25.44 -7.94
CA LYS A 343 -4.36 -26.37 -6.80
C LYS A 343 -2.99 -26.42 -6.13
N ASP A 344 -1.91 -26.46 -6.91
CA ASP A 344 -0.56 -26.51 -6.37
C ASP A 344 -0.17 -25.16 -5.74
N ALA A 345 -0.56 -24.05 -6.37
CA ALA A 345 -0.34 -22.71 -5.84
C ALA A 345 -0.99 -22.52 -4.47
N LYS A 346 -2.22 -23.04 -4.26
CA LYS A 346 -2.88 -23.04 -2.94
C LYS A 346 -2.12 -23.84 -1.90
N LYS A 347 -1.58 -24.98 -2.29
CA LYS A 347 -0.78 -25.82 -1.39
C LYS A 347 0.48 -25.07 -0.98
N ILE A 348 1.19 -24.46 -1.92
CA ILE A 348 2.37 -23.62 -1.66
C ILE A 348 2.02 -22.52 -0.66
N THR A 349 0.95 -21.75 -0.89
CA THR A 349 0.55 -20.68 0.05
C THR A 349 0.22 -21.22 1.44
N LYS A 350 -0.41 -22.39 1.53
CA LYS A 350 -0.69 -23.01 2.83
C LYS A 350 0.61 -23.40 3.54
N ASP A 351 1.52 -24.05 2.84
CA ASP A 351 2.81 -24.51 3.38
C ASP A 351 3.66 -23.29 3.82
N GLU A 352 3.67 -22.20 3.05
CA GLU A 352 4.30 -20.92 3.42
C GLU A 352 3.68 -20.32 4.70
N LYS A 353 2.34 -20.26 4.78
CA LYS A 353 1.64 -19.76 5.97
C LYS A 353 1.92 -20.60 7.20
N ASP A 354 2.00 -21.92 7.06
CA ASP A 354 2.28 -22.82 8.16
C ASP A 354 3.75 -22.68 8.62
N ALA A 355 4.71 -22.52 7.69
CA ALA A 355 6.10 -22.23 8.01
C ALA A 355 6.29 -20.90 8.77
N LEU A 356 5.63 -19.83 8.33
CA LEU A 356 5.67 -18.51 8.99
C LEU A 356 5.11 -18.56 10.42
N LYS A 357 4.06 -19.34 10.66
CA LYS A 357 3.51 -19.53 12.02
C LYS A 357 4.48 -20.25 12.94
N GLU A 358 5.22 -21.24 12.44
CA GLU A 358 6.23 -21.93 13.23
C GLU A 358 7.43 -21.01 13.54
N GLU A 359 7.86 -20.19 12.60
CA GLU A 359 8.90 -19.19 12.82
C GLU A 359 8.49 -18.14 13.87
N ASP A 360 7.26 -17.64 13.82
CA ASP A 360 6.72 -16.69 14.81
C ASP A 360 6.67 -17.28 16.23
N LYS A 361 6.27 -18.56 16.35
CA LYS A 361 6.32 -19.28 17.64
C LYS A 361 7.74 -19.34 18.19
N LEU A 362 8.72 -19.65 17.34
CA LEU A 362 10.12 -19.73 17.72
C LEU A 362 10.67 -18.36 18.15
N ASN A 363 10.38 -17.30 17.38
CA ASN A 363 10.82 -15.94 17.70
C ASN A 363 10.23 -15.44 19.03
N LYS A 364 8.93 -15.67 19.26
CA LYS A 364 8.28 -15.35 20.55
C LYS A 364 8.86 -16.13 21.72
N GLN A 365 9.30 -17.37 21.48
CA GLN A 365 9.98 -18.17 22.50
C GLN A 365 11.37 -17.59 22.80
N ASN A 366 12.17 -17.29 21.77
CA ASN A 366 13.48 -16.66 21.91
C ASN A 366 13.41 -15.32 22.65
N GLU A 367 12.42 -14.46 22.35
CA GLU A 367 12.22 -13.22 23.08
C GLU A 367 11.92 -13.43 24.58
N LYS A 368 11.11 -14.45 24.91
CA LYS A 368 10.82 -14.79 26.31
C LYS A 368 12.07 -15.27 27.03
N ASP A 369 12.87 -16.10 26.36
CA ASP A 369 14.10 -16.65 26.91
C ASP A 369 15.16 -15.54 27.11
N MET A 370 15.34 -14.64 26.14
CA MET A 370 16.18 -13.45 26.28
C MET A 370 15.75 -12.55 27.46
N LYS A 371 14.45 -12.27 27.59
CA LYS A 371 13.90 -11.48 28.71
C LYS A 371 14.10 -12.19 30.06
N LYS A 372 14.17 -13.52 30.08
CA LYS A 372 14.43 -14.31 31.28
C LYS A 372 15.91 -14.25 31.66
N GLU A 373 16.82 -14.41 30.70
CA GLU A 373 18.27 -14.27 30.90
C GLU A 373 18.64 -12.86 31.36
N GLU A 374 18.05 -11.82 30.79
CA GLU A 374 18.29 -10.42 31.20
C GLU A 374 17.87 -10.20 32.66
N LYS A 375 16.72 -10.75 33.06
CA LYS A 375 16.26 -10.71 34.47
C LYS A 375 17.16 -11.52 35.41
N GLU A 376 17.77 -12.60 34.94
CA GLU A 376 18.70 -13.42 35.73
C GLU A 376 20.04 -12.69 35.91
N LYS A 377 20.59 -12.10 34.84
CA LYS A 377 21.79 -11.25 34.89
C LYS A 377 21.59 -10.03 35.80
N ASP A 378 20.44 -9.37 35.73
CA ASP A 378 20.09 -8.26 36.63
C ASP A 378 20.03 -8.67 38.10
N LYS A 379 19.52 -9.88 38.38
CA LYS A 379 19.47 -10.43 39.75
C LYS A 379 20.87 -10.78 40.24
N GLU A 380 21.74 -11.29 39.38
CA GLU A 380 23.11 -11.67 39.69
C GLU A 380 23.97 -10.43 39.95
N MET A 381 23.91 -9.41 39.09
CA MET A 381 24.55 -8.11 39.32
C MET A 381 24.09 -7.43 40.62
N LYS A 382 22.80 -7.55 40.96
CA LYS A 382 22.27 -7.04 42.25
C LYS A 382 22.77 -7.84 43.46
N LYS A 383 23.07 -9.13 43.32
CA LYS A 383 23.68 -9.95 44.37
C LYS A 383 25.15 -9.59 44.56
N GLU A 384 25.93 -9.53 43.49
CA GLU A 384 27.35 -9.13 43.54
C GLU A 384 27.54 -7.70 44.09
N GLY A 385 26.65 -6.77 43.72
CA GLY A 385 26.66 -5.41 44.26
C GLY A 385 26.31 -5.33 45.76
N LYS A 386 25.54 -6.29 46.28
CA LYS A 386 25.26 -6.41 47.73
C LYS A 386 26.40 -7.08 48.48
N GLU A 387 27.05 -8.07 47.89
CA GLU A 387 28.23 -8.73 48.46
C GLU A 387 29.42 -7.76 48.57
N LYS A 388 29.71 -6.98 47.52
CA LYS A 388 30.75 -5.92 47.58
C LYS A 388 30.47 -4.86 48.65
N LYS A 389 29.20 -4.46 48.82
CA LYS A 389 28.80 -3.52 49.89
C LYS A 389 28.93 -4.12 51.30
N ASN A 390 28.71 -5.42 51.45
CA ASN A 390 28.90 -6.10 52.73
C ASN A 390 30.38 -6.30 53.06
N ASP A 391 31.22 -6.57 52.06
CA ASP A 391 32.68 -6.67 52.21
C ASP A 391 33.32 -5.32 52.59
N ASP A 392 32.87 -4.23 51.97
CA ASP A 392 33.32 -2.87 52.35
C ASP A 392 32.86 -2.49 53.76
N LYS A 393 31.63 -2.86 54.16
CA LYS A 393 31.15 -2.67 55.53
C LYS A 393 31.95 -3.47 56.56
N GLN A 394 32.33 -4.71 56.24
CA GLN A 394 33.19 -5.53 57.11
C GLN A 394 34.62 -4.99 57.23
N LYS A 395 35.15 -4.32 56.18
CA LYS A 395 36.44 -3.63 56.24
C LYS A 395 36.36 -2.35 57.08
N ASP A 396 35.28 -1.59 56.96
CA ASP A 396 35.03 -0.37 57.75
C ASP A 396 34.80 -0.68 59.24
N ASP A 397 34.08 -1.76 59.57
CA ASP A 397 33.87 -2.18 60.96
C ASP A 397 35.17 -2.72 61.59
N LYS A 398 36.02 -3.43 60.83
CA LYS A 398 37.37 -3.82 61.31
C LYS A 398 38.28 -2.60 61.56
N GLN A 399 38.14 -1.53 60.78
CA GLN A 399 38.87 -0.27 61.03
C GLN A 399 38.33 0.50 62.25
N LYS A 400 37.02 0.45 62.51
CA LYS A 400 36.41 1.06 63.72
C LYS A 400 36.75 0.30 65.00
N ASP A 401 36.80 -1.03 64.96
CA ASP A 401 37.19 -1.84 66.12
C ASP A 401 38.66 -1.65 66.51
N ASN A 402 39.57 -1.45 65.54
CA ASN A 402 40.94 -1.07 65.83
C ASN A 402 41.05 0.35 66.44
N LYS A 403 40.22 1.29 65.98
CA LYS A 403 40.19 2.67 66.50
C LYS A 403 39.61 2.75 67.93
N GLN A 404 38.63 1.90 68.26
CA GLN A 404 38.08 1.79 69.62
C GLN A 404 39.03 1.12 70.62
N LYS A 405 39.92 0.21 70.15
CA LYS A 405 40.99 -0.34 70.99
C LYS A 405 42.06 0.72 71.28
N ASP A 406 42.41 1.57 70.32
CA ASP A 406 43.37 2.66 70.52
C ASP A 406 42.83 3.79 71.43
N ASP A 407 41.53 4.11 71.36
CA ASP A 407 40.94 5.16 72.19
C ASP A 407 40.71 4.72 73.66
N LYS A 408 40.50 3.42 73.93
CA LYS A 408 40.50 2.89 75.31
C LYS A 408 41.89 2.89 75.95
N GLN A 409 42.97 2.88 75.15
CA GLN A 409 44.33 3.01 75.64
C GLN A 409 44.73 4.48 75.88
N LYS A 410 44.12 5.44 75.18
CA LYS A 410 44.34 6.89 75.38
C LYS A 410 43.44 7.53 76.45
N GLY A 411 42.35 6.88 76.85
CA GLY A 411 41.48 7.33 77.95
C GLY A 411 42.08 7.17 79.35
N ASN A 412 42.90 6.14 79.58
CA ASN A 412 43.56 5.91 80.87
C ASN A 412 44.81 6.79 81.10
N ASP A 413 45.33 7.47 80.08
CA ASP A 413 46.50 8.36 80.20
C ASP A 413 46.15 9.84 80.39
N LYS A 414 44.86 10.23 80.32
CA LYS A 414 44.41 11.62 80.51
C LYS A 414 43.83 11.94 81.88
N GLU A 415 43.58 10.96 82.73
CA GLU A 415 43.27 11.18 84.17
C GLU A 415 44.52 11.21 85.07
N LYS A 416 45.72 10.98 84.53
CA LYS A 416 47.00 11.07 85.26
C LYS A 416 47.82 12.34 85.04
N LYS A 417 47.28 13.34 84.31
CA LYS A 417 47.99 14.58 83.95
C LYS A 417 47.23 15.88 84.22
N SER A 418 46.34 15.91 85.20
CA SER A 418 45.77 17.17 85.75
C SER A 418 45.95 17.35 87.26
N ASN A 419 46.84 16.56 87.91
CA ASN A 419 47.13 16.69 89.34
C ASN A 419 48.57 17.07 89.71
N ASP A 420 49.48 17.36 88.77
CA ASP A 420 50.90 17.62 89.10
C ASP A 420 51.48 18.96 88.58
N ASP A 421 50.64 19.96 88.26
CA ASP A 421 51.09 21.34 87.96
C ASP A 421 50.69 22.35 89.06
N LYS A 422 50.92 21.96 90.31
CA LYS A 422 51.28 22.89 91.39
C LYS A 422 52.33 22.21 92.25
N VAL A 423 53.49 22.86 92.39
CA VAL A 423 54.71 22.50 93.13
C VAL A 423 55.79 21.96 92.18
N LYS A 424 56.90 22.61 91.88
CA LYS A 424 57.59 23.78 92.46
C LYS A 424 58.72 24.14 91.48
N ASP A 425 58.73 25.37 90.99
CA ASP A 425 59.89 26.22 91.21
C ASP A 425 59.57 26.94 92.55
N LYS A 426 60.47 27.12 93.51
CA LYS A 426 61.92 27.07 93.46
C LYS A 426 62.45 26.92 94.87
N LYS A 427 63.59 26.25 94.98
CA LYS A 427 64.43 26.17 96.16
C LYS A 427 64.84 27.58 96.60
N SER A 428 64.81 27.79 97.91
CA SER A 428 65.06 29.03 98.63
C SER A 428 66.53 29.42 98.59
N ASP A 429 66.81 30.56 97.97
CA ASP A 429 68.12 31.21 98.04
C ASP A 429 68.30 31.90 99.40
N ASP A 430 69.32 31.44 100.10
CA ASP A 430 70.13 32.28 100.98
C ASP A 430 71.56 32.21 100.43
N LYS A 431 71.94 33.16 99.58
CA LYS A 431 73.10 34.04 99.85
C LYS A 431 73.44 35.00 98.71
N ILE A 432 73.50 36.24 99.15
CA ILE A 432 73.86 37.52 98.53
C ILE A 432 75.35 37.63 98.17
N LYS A 433 75.64 38.56 97.22
CA LYS A 433 76.93 39.21 96.80
C LYS A 433 77.59 38.57 95.57
N LYS A 434 78.05 39.33 94.54
CA LYS A 434 78.44 40.75 94.48
C LYS A 434 78.66 41.17 93.01
N ASN A 435 78.31 42.43 92.69
CA ASN A 435 78.93 43.39 91.75
C ASN A 435 79.26 42.95 90.30
N LYS A 436 78.92 43.68 89.24
CA LYS A 436 78.52 45.07 89.05
C LYS A 436 77.82 45.17 87.69
#